data_AF-A0A2R4FHB9-F1
#
_entry.id   AF-A0A2R4FHB9-F1
#
_cell.length_a   1.000
_cell.length_b   1.000
_cell.length_c   1.000
_cell.angle_alpha   90.00
_cell.angle_beta   90.00
_cell.angle_gamma   90.00
#
_symmetry.space_group_name_H-M   'P 1'
#
loop_
_entity.id
_entity.type
_entity.pdbx_description
1 polymer ?
#
loop_
_entity_poly.entity_id
_entity_poly.type
_entity_poly.pdbx_seq_one_letter_code
_entity_poly.pdbx_strand_id
1 'polypeptide(L)'
;MTGTPEPADEVVLTAEEYDGVYAAVAAGAGPRPGGQRPTLNSLLEGWDLIVDEVAEGYSWSDAEFRNDIACRGILARVWPLLPPRVRAIRQPELDTIDDRFRAVTVPWPGRPSGEAWWEWRIPRLLDFGTGGLTAHGWPPDWNLPFPRPDTVRLAE
;
A
#
# COMPACT_ATOMS: atom_id res chain seq x y z
N MET A 1 -24.67 30.26 -26.51
CA MET A 1 -24.65 29.90 -25.07
C MET A 1 -23.51 28.93 -24.86
N THR A 2 -22.31 29.46 -24.60
CA THR A 2 -21.14 28.69 -24.18
C THR A 2 -21.06 28.86 -22.68
N GLY A 3 -21.50 27.84 -21.94
CA GLY A 3 -21.30 27.78 -20.49
C GLY A 3 -19.82 27.53 -20.23
N THR A 4 -19.16 28.50 -19.62
CA THR A 4 -17.84 28.32 -19.00
C THR A 4 -17.94 27.16 -18.00
N PRO A 5 -17.04 26.16 -18.02
CA PRO A 5 -17.04 25.14 -16.98
C PRO A 5 -16.76 25.84 -15.64
N GLU A 6 -17.65 25.63 -14.68
CA GLU A 6 -17.47 26.03 -13.29
C GLU A 6 -16.14 25.44 -12.79
N PRO A 7 -15.25 26.23 -12.16
CA PRO A 7 -14.02 25.67 -11.62
C PRO A 7 -14.39 24.57 -10.62
N ALA A 8 -13.84 23.38 -10.81
CA ALA A 8 -13.97 22.30 -9.82
C ALA A 8 -13.58 22.88 -8.47
N ASP A 9 -14.52 22.84 -7.53
CA ASP A 9 -14.40 23.39 -6.19
C ASP A 9 -13.06 22.94 -5.57
N GLU A 10 -12.07 23.82 -5.60
CA GLU A 10 -10.72 23.50 -5.15
C GLU A 10 -10.84 23.23 -3.65
N VAL A 11 -10.57 21.99 -3.24
CA VAL A 11 -10.78 21.58 -1.85
C VAL A 11 -9.68 22.19 -1.00
N VAL A 12 -9.90 23.44 -0.57
CA VAL A 12 -9.00 24.16 0.33
C VAL A 12 -9.27 23.71 1.76
N LEU A 13 -8.26 23.12 2.39
CA LEU A 13 -8.31 22.77 3.81
C LEU A 13 -8.09 24.00 4.68
N THR A 14 -8.78 24.05 5.82
CA THR A 14 -8.54 25.05 6.85
C THR A 14 -7.19 24.81 7.56
N ALA A 15 -6.66 25.84 8.22
CA ALA A 15 -5.43 25.70 9.02
C ALA A 15 -5.57 24.63 10.13
N GLU A 16 -6.73 24.57 10.78
CA GLU A 16 -7.03 23.56 11.81
C GLU A 16 -7.02 22.14 11.24
N GLU A 17 -7.53 21.95 10.01
CA GLU A 17 -7.47 20.65 9.33
C GLU A 17 -6.04 20.27 8.95
N TYR A 18 -5.21 21.23 8.50
CA TYR A 18 -3.79 20.98 8.26
C TYR A 18 -3.05 20.57 9.54
N ASP A 19 -3.26 21.29 10.65
CA ASP A 19 -2.67 20.96 11.94
C ASP A 19 -3.15 19.59 12.45
N GLY A 20 -4.44 19.29 12.25
CA GLY A 20 -5.03 17.98 12.55
C GLY A 20 -4.40 16.84 11.75
N VAL A 21 -4.16 17.04 10.45
CA VAL A 21 -3.43 16.07 9.61
C VAL A 21 -2.01 15.88 10.13
N TYR A 22 -1.29 16.95 10.43
CA TYR A 22 0.07 16.87 10.95
C TYR A 22 0.13 16.10 12.28
N ALA A 23 -0.80 16.38 13.20
CA ALA A 23 -0.92 15.68 14.48
C ALA A 23 -1.24 14.19 14.29
N ALA A 24 -2.18 13.86 13.40
CA ALA A 24 -2.55 12.48 13.08
C ALA A 24 -1.36 11.68 12.54
N VAL A 25 -0.59 12.25 11.61
CA VAL A 25 0.59 11.61 11.03
C VAL A 25 1.68 11.44 12.09
N ALA A 26 1.93 12.45 12.92
CA ALA A 26 2.90 12.37 14.01
C ALA A 26 2.56 11.25 15.01
N ALA A 27 1.28 11.06 15.33
CA ALA A 27 0.81 10.01 16.23
C ALA A 27 0.89 8.62 15.58
N GLY A 28 0.47 8.47 14.32
CA GLY A 28 0.39 7.17 13.65
C GLY A 28 1.72 6.63 13.12
N ALA A 29 2.65 7.49 12.70
CA ALA A 29 3.96 7.08 12.20
C ALA A 29 4.96 6.72 13.32
N GLY A 30 4.75 7.25 14.52
CA GLY A 30 5.66 7.07 15.65
C GLY A 30 7.01 7.78 15.48
N PRO A 31 7.92 7.68 16.46
CA PRO A 31 9.26 8.22 16.35
C PRO A 31 10.09 7.40 15.35
N ARG A 32 10.60 8.03 14.29
CA ARG A 32 11.59 7.45 13.38
C ARG A 32 12.99 7.96 13.73
N PRO A 33 13.99 7.09 13.93
CA PRO A 33 15.37 7.53 14.12
C PRO A 33 15.89 8.21 12.85
N GLY A 34 16.37 9.46 12.95
CA GLY A 34 17.19 10.12 11.92
C GLY A 34 16.49 10.51 10.60
N GLY A 35 15.18 10.33 10.47
CA GLY A 35 14.43 10.61 9.22
C GLY A 35 13.41 11.74 9.35
N GLN A 36 13.13 12.40 8.23
CA GLN A 36 11.99 13.32 8.12
C GLN A 36 10.68 12.54 8.31
N ARG A 37 9.74 13.11 9.07
CA ARG A 37 8.42 12.51 9.24
C ARG A 37 7.71 12.47 7.89
N PRO A 38 7.05 11.36 7.53
CA PRO A 38 6.27 11.33 6.31
C PRO A 38 5.11 12.34 6.40
N THR A 39 4.57 12.74 5.27
CA THR A 39 3.29 13.45 5.18
C THR A 39 2.18 12.46 4.82
N LEU A 40 0.91 12.87 4.94
CA LEU A 40 -0.20 12.04 4.47
C LEU A 40 -0.07 11.73 2.96
N ASN A 41 0.29 12.74 2.16
CA ASN A 41 0.48 12.58 0.71
C ASN A 41 1.63 11.61 0.41
N SER A 42 2.78 11.74 1.07
CA SER A 42 3.92 10.83 0.80
C SER A 42 3.60 9.38 1.18
N LEU A 43 2.69 9.16 2.14
CA LEU A 43 2.24 7.80 2.49
C LEU A 43 1.28 7.23 1.43
N LEU A 44 0.37 8.05 0.90
CA LEU A 44 -0.52 7.65 -0.19
C LEU A 44 0.26 7.40 -1.49
N GLU A 45 1.15 8.33 -1.86
CA GLU A 45 2.06 8.19 -3.00
C GLU A 45 2.94 6.94 -2.84
N GLY A 46 3.53 6.73 -1.65
CA GLY A 46 4.33 5.53 -1.39
C GLY A 46 3.51 4.24 -1.49
N TRP A 47 2.24 4.27 -1.07
CA TRP A 47 1.35 3.13 -1.22
C TRP A 47 0.97 2.87 -2.68
N ASP A 48 0.71 3.91 -3.47
CA ASP A 48 0.39 3.76 -4.89
C ASP A 48 1.60 3.24 -5.69
N LEU A 49 2.79 3.76 -5.40
CA LEU A 49 4.04 3.33 -6.05
C LEU A 49 4.33 1.84 -5.83
N ILE A 50 4.20 1.33 -4.60
CA ILE A 50 4.40 -0.11 -4.36
C ILE A 50 3.31 -0.95 -5.06
N VAL A 51 2.09 -0.43 -5.21
CA VAL A 51 1.05 -1.13 -5.99
C VAL A 51 1.43 -1.20 -7.46
N ASP A 52 1.99 -0.14 -8.02
CA ASP A 52 2.52 -0.12 -9.40
C ASP A 52 3.64 -1.16 -9.57
N GLU A 53 4.64 -1.17 -8.69
CA GLU A 53 5.74 -2.14 -8.74
C GLU A 53 5.23 -3.59 -8.64
N VAL A 54 4.24 -3.85 -7.77
CA VAL A 54 3.63 -5.17 -7.64
C VAL A 54 2.83 -5.56 -8.88
N ALA A 55 2.21 -4.60 -9.56
CA ALA A 55 1.45 -4.82 -10.78
C ALA A 55 2.37 -5.16 -11.97
N GLU A 56 3.53 -4.54 -12.04
CA GLU A 56 4.53 -4.72 -13.12
C GLU A 56 5.34 -6.01 -12.95
N GLY A 57 5.44 -6.52 -11.72
CA GLY A 57 6.18 -7.73 -11.39
C GLY A 57 7.17 -7.43 -10.27
N TYR A 58 6.82 -7.82 -9.05
CA TYR A 58 7.65 -7.47 -7.90
C TYR A 58 8.94 -8.29 -7.91
N SER A 59 10.09 -7.61 -7.84
CA SER A 59 11.39 -8.22 -8.13
C SER A 59 12.32 -8.43 -6.93
N TRP A 60 11.89 -7.99 -5.75
CA TRP A 60 12.64 -8.16 -4.51
C TRP A 60 12.17 -9.36 -3.69
N SER A 61 12.79 -9.55 -2.53
CA SER A 61 12.48 -10.66 -1.60
C SER A 61 11.15 -10.46 -0.87
N ASP A 62 10.63 -11.53 -0.24
CA ASP A 62 9.49 -11.42 0.69
C ASP A 62 9.79 -10.42 1.82
N ALA A 63 11.02 -10.38 2.33
CA ALA A 63 11.40 -9.46 3.40
C ALA A 63 11.32 -7.98 2.96
N GLU A 64 11.78 -7.67 1.74
CA GLU A 64 11.66 -6.33 1.15
C GLU A 64 10.19 -5.99 0.88
N PHE A 65 9.42 -6.93 0.35
CA PHE A 65 7.99 -6.72 0.10
C PHE A 65 7.25 -6.33 1.38
N ARG A 66 7.53 -7.01 2.49
CA ARG A 66 6.96 -6.69 3.81
C ARG A 66 7.35 -5.30 4.29
N ASN A 67 8.59 -4.88 4.02
CA ASN A 67 9.07 -3.56 4.37
C ASN A 67 8.39 -2.47 3.51
N ASP A 68 8.25 -2.69 2.21
CA ASP A 68 7.68 -1.70 1.29
C ASP A 68 6.20 -1.44 1.58
N ILE A 69 5.42 -2.50 1.86
CA ILE A 69 4.00 -2.34 2.22
C ILE A 69 3.79 -1.79 3.65
N ALA A 70 4.85 -1.59 4.43
CA ALA A 70 4.73 -1.06 5.80
C ALA A 70 4.14 0.37 5.82
N CYS A 71 4.26 1.11 4.71
CA CYS A 71 3.58 2.40 4.53
C CYS A 71 2.06 2.29 4.71
N ARG A 72 1.45 1.18 4.24
CA ARG A 72 0.02 0.92 4.42
C ARG A 72 -0.38 0.67 5.87
N GLY A 73 0.53 0.08 6.65
CA GLY A 73 0.38 -0.07 8.09
C GLY A 73 0.42 1.26 8.84
N ILE A 74 1.22 2.22 8.37
CA ILE A 74 1.21 3.59 8.90
C ILE A 74 -0.10 4.28 8.53
N LEU A 75 -0.53 4.19 7.27
CA LEU A 75 -1.83 4.72 6.83
C LEU A 75 -2.97 4.20 7.70
N ALA A 76 -2.99 2.90 8.00
CA ALA A 76 -4.03 2.31 8.86
C ALA A 76 -4.08 2.90 10.27
N ARG A 77 -2.93 3.29 10.84
CA ARG A 77 -2.85 3.95 12.16
C ARG A 77 -3.22 5.43 12.09
N VAL A 78 -2.85 6.12 11.01
CA VAL A 78 -3.13 7.54 10.79
C VAL A 78 -4.61 7.78 10.46
N TRP A 79 -5.21 6.92 9.62
CA TRP A 79 -6.56 7.10 9.08
C TRP A 79 -7.65 7.40 10.11
N PRO A 80 -7.77 6.65 11.23
CA PRO A 80 -8.80 6.93 12.24
C PRO A 80 -8.58 8.25 13.00
N LEU A 81 -7.37 8.82 12.94
CA LEU A 81 -7.00 10.06 13.63
C LEU A 81 -7.18 11.32 12.76
N LEU A 82 -7.41 11.16 11.45
CA LEU A 82 -7.58 12.29 10.54
C LEU A 82 -8.84 13.10 10.86
N PRO A 83 -8.84 14.42 10.63
CA PRO A 83 -10.06 15.22 10.65
C PRO A 83 -11.14 14.57 9.76
N PRO A 84 -12.40 14.44 10.22
CA PRO A 84 -13.43 13.68 9.50
C PRO A 84 -13.64 14.12 8.05
N ARG A 85 -13.58 15.42 7.77
CA ARG A 85 -13.69 15.98 6.41
C ARG A 85 -12.51 15.57 5.54
N VAL A 86 -11.28 15.71 6.03
CA VAL A 86 -10.07 15.27 5.30
C VAL A 86 -10.13 13.78 4.99
N ARG A 87 -10.51 12.95 5.96
CA ARG A 87 -10.69 11.51 5.76
C ARG A 87 -11.71 11.22 4.67
N ALA A 88 -12.86 11.89 4.69
CA ALA A 88 -13.91 11.71 3.69
C ALA A 88 -13.45 12.09 2.28
N ILE A 89 -12.67 13.17 2.14
CA ILE A 89 -12.10 13.62 0.86
C ILE A 89 -11.08 12.60 0.32
N ARG A 90 -10.25 12.02 1.20
CA ARG A 90 -9.14 11.12 0.83
C ARG A 90 -9.53 9.64 0.77
N GLN A 91 -10.69 9.26 1.30
CA GLN A 91 -11.15 7.86 1.31
C GLN A 91 -11.20 7.24 -0.10
N PRO A 92 -11.77 7.91 -1.13
CA PRO A 92 -11.86 7.31 -2.46
C PRO A 92 -10.48 7.02 -3.09
N GLU A 93 -9.48 7.86 -2.80
CA GLU A 93 -8.10 7.67 -3.25
C GLU A 93 -7.51 6.41 -2.61
N LEU A 94 -7.58 6.28 -1.28
CA LEU A 94 -7.09 5.09 -0.58
C LEU A 94 -7.81 3.82 -1.03
N ASP A 95 -9.14 3.87 -1.20
CA ASP A 95 -9.95 2.72 -1.64
C ASP A 95 -9.51 2.26 -3.04
N THR A 96 -9.25 3.20 -3.95
CA THR A 96 -8.76 2.91 -5.30
C THR A 96 -7.42 2.18 -5.25
N ILE A 97 -6.47 2.66 -4.44
CA ILE A 97 -5.15 2.03 -4.30
C ILE A 97 -5.29 0.63 -3.67
N ASP A 98 -6.11 0.49 -2.63
CA ASP A 98 -6.37 -0.80 -1.97
C ASP A 98 -6.99 -1.83 -2.92
N ASP A 99 -7.93 -1.42 -3.77
CA ASP A 99 -8.58 -2.30 -4.76
C ASP A 99 -7.61 -2.74 -5.84
N ARG A 100 -6.76 -1.83 -6.32
CA ARG A 100 -5.66 -2.17 -7.24
C ARG A 100 -4.73 -3.20 -6.61
N PHE A 101 -4.27 -2.97 -5.37
CA PHE A 101 -3.41 -3.92 -4.65
C PHE A 101 -4.08 -5.29 -4.52
N ARG A 102 -5.37 -5.36 -4.19
CA ARG A 102 -6.12 -6.64 -4.13
C ARG A 102 -6.18 -7.34 -5.47
N ALA A 103 -6.29 -6.60 -6.57
CA ALA A 103 -6.35 -7.15 -7.92
C ALA A 103 -5.01 -7.76 -8.35
N VAL A 104 -3.90 -7.16 -7.96
CA VAL A 104 -2.53 -7.61 -8.33
C VAL A 104 -1.89 -8.54 -7.30
N THR A 105 -2.62 -8.90 -6.24
CA THR A 105 -2.16 -9.85 -5.22
C THR A 105 -3.12 -11.03 -5.06
N VAL A 106 -2.67 -12.06 -4.35
CA VAL A 106 -3.47 -13.19 -3.88
C VAL A 106 -3.43 -13.28 -2.36
N PRO A 107 -4.50 -13.77 -1.71
CA PRO A 107 -4.48 -13.98 -0.28
C PRO A 107 -3.50 -15.09 0.10
N TRP A 108 -2.81 -14.90 1.22
CA TRP A 108 -2.04 -15.94 1.87
C TRP A 108 -2.99 -17.06 2.35
N PRO A 109 -2.74 -18.33 2.02
CA PRO A 109 -3.64 -19.43 2.38
C PRO A 109 -3.91 -19.54 3.89
N GLY A 110 -5.18 -19.58 4.28
CA GLY A 110 -5.60 -19.74 5.68
C GLY A 110 -5.40 -18.50 6.57
N ARG A 111 -5.05 -17.34 6.00
CA ARG A 111 -4.90 -16.08 6.75
C ARG A 111 -6.14 -15.20 6.63
N PRO A 112 -6.39 -14.33 7.63
CA PRO A 112 -7.60 -13.54 7.69
C PRO A 112 -7.63 -12.42 6.64
N SER A 113 -8.85 -12.02 6.26
CA SER A 113 -9.15 -10.83 5.46
C SER A 113 -9.53 -9.61 6.31
N GLY A 114 -9.20 -9.64 7.61
CA GLY A 114 -9.61 -8.64 8.60
C GLY A 114 -8.64 -7.45 8.70
N GLU A 115 -8.38 -6.99 9.92
CA GLU A 115 -7.36 -5.97 10.16
C GLU A 115 -5.99 -6.41 9.61
N ALA A 116 -5.23 -5.45 9.08
CA ALA A 116 -3.93 -5.69 8.44
C ALA A 116 -3.96 -6.71 7.29
N TRP A 117 -5.09 -6.86 6.58
CA TRP A 117 -5.24 -7.81 5.46
C TRP A 117 -4.16 -7.68 4.38
N TRP A 118 -3.59 -6.49 4.17
CA TRP A 118 -2.55 -6.25 3.16
C TRP A 118 -1.27 -7.01 3.50
N GLU A 119 -0.98 -7.25 4.78
CA GLU A 119 0.15 -8.08 5.22
C GLU A 119 -0.04 -9.55 4.86
N TRP A 120 -1.26 -10.00 4.57
CA TRP A 120 -1.54 -11.38 4.21
C TRP A 120 -1.81 -11.52 2.72
N ARG A 121 -1.08 -10.73 1.92
CA ARG A 121 -1.10 -10.77 0.46
C ARG A 121 0.25 -11.17 -0.10
N ILE A 122 0.22 -11.74 -1.30
CA ILE A 122 1.39 -12.16 -2.07
C ILE A 122 1.22 -11.58 -3.48
N PRO A 123 2.23 -10.95 -4.09
CA PRO A 123 2.19 -10.51 -5.47
C PRO A 123 1.76 -11.63 -6.43
N ARG A 124 0.93 -11.29 -7.42
CA ARG A 124 0.55 -12.23 -8.48
C ARG A 124 1.65 -12.45 -9.50
N LEU A 125 2.59 -11.51 -9.63
CA LEU A 125 3.68 -11.59 -10.56
C LEU A 125 4.98 -11.33 -9.79
N LEU A 126 5.89 -12.30 -9.84
CA LEU A 126 7.23 -12.18 -9.28
C LEU A 126 8.24 -12.17 -10.42
N ASP A 127 9.06 -11.13 -10.47
CA ASP A 127 10.15 -10.99 -11.42
C ASP A 127 11.49 -11.25 -10.72
N PHE A 128 11.91 -12.51 -10.70
CA PHE A 128 13.12 -12.89 -9.98
C PHE A 128 14.15 -13.43 -10.97
N GLY A 129 15.42 -13.14 -10.67
CA GLY A 129 16.53 -13.59 -11.50
C GLY A 129 16.63 -15.12 -11.57
N THR A 130 17.51 -15.60 -12.44
CA THR A 130 17.71 -17.04 -12.65
C THR A 130 18.15 -17.74 -11.37
N GLY A 131 17.30 -18.63 -10.88
CA GLY A 131 17.54 -19.47 -9.71
C GLY A 131 16.52 -20.61 -9.71
N GLY A 132 16.94 -21.80 -9.28
CA GLY A 132 15.99 -22.92 -9.15
C GLY A 132 14.85 -22.58 -8.18
N LEU A 133 13.75 -23.33 -8.27
CA LEU A 133 12.63 -23.19 -7.35
C LEU A 133 12.87 -23.98 -6.06
N THR A 134 12.31 -23.50 -4.95
CA THR A 134 12.22 -24.25 -3.69
C THR A 134 11.34 -25.49 -3.88
N ALA A 135 11.34 -26.40 -2.89
CA ALA A 135 10.45 -27.58 -2.89
C ALA A 135 8.95 -27.21 -2.98
N HIS A 136 8.60 -25.98 -2.61
CA HIS A 136 7.24 -25.44 -2.69
C HIS A 136 6.98 -24.65 -3.99
N GLY A 137 7.94 -24.59 -4.92
CA GLY A 137 7.77 -23.95 -6.21
C GLY A 137 7.93 -22.43 -6.20
N TRP A 138 8.53 -21.87 -5.14
CA TRP A 138 8.81 -20.44 -5.02
C TRP A 138 10.25 -20.09 -5.41
N PRO A 139 10.54 -18.84 -5.78
CA PRO A 139 11.89 -18.30 -5.80
C PRO A 139 12.59 -18.46 -4.43
N PRO A 140 13.93 -18.58 -4.38
CA PRO A 140 14.68 -18.71 -3.13
C PRO A 140 14.42 -17.60 -2.11
N ASP A 141 14.29 -16.36 -2.59
CA ASP A 141 14.02 -15.17 -1.76
C ASP A 141 12.54 -15.04 -1.33
N TRP A 142 11.71 -16.01 -1.75
CA TRP A 142 10.29 -16.16 -1.43
C TRP A 142 10.02 -17.53 -0.79
N ASN A 143 10.82 -17.93 0.20
CA ASN A 143 10.73 -19.25 0.83
C ASN A 143 9.51 -19.42 1.74
N LEU A 144 8.31 -19.44 1.16
CA LEU A 144 7.04 -19.56 1.86
C LEU A 144 6.74 -21.02 2.23
N PRO A 145 6.11 -21.30 3.39
CA PRO A 145 5.96 -22.66 3.94
C PRO A 145 4.81 -23.48 3.31
N PHE A 146 4.37 -23.11 2.11
CA PHE A 146 3.26 -23.76 1.40
C PHE A 146 3.50 -23.71 -0.10
N PRO A 147 2.91 -24.63 -0.89
CA PRO A 147 3.04 -24.63 -2.35
C PRO A 147 2.61 -23.30 -2.98
N ARG A 148 3.37 -22.83 -3.98
CA ARG A 148 3.01 -21.64 -4.76
C ARG A 148 1.65 -21.85 -5.43
N PRO A 149 0.65 -20.97 -5.18
CA PRO A 149 -0.61 -21.04 -5.91
C PRO A 149 -0.39 -20.81 -7.40
N ASP A 150 -1.11 -21.55 -8.26
CA ASP A 150 -1.01 -21.42 -9.73
C ASP A 150 -1.31 -20.00 -10.23
N THR A 151 -2.09 -19.24 -9.46
CA THR A 151 -2.44 -17.84 -9.74
C THR A 151 -1.27 -16.87 -9.55
N VAL A 152 -0.23 -17.26 -8.82
CA VAL A 152 1.03 -16.52 -8.78
C VAL A 152 1.86 -16.95 -9.99
N ARG A 153 2.32 -16.00 -10.78
CA ARG A 153 3.14 -16.18 -11.97
C ARG A 153 4.57 -15.73 -11.69
N LEU A 154 5.47 -16.36 -12.42
CA LEU A 154 6.90 -16.10 -12.40
C LEU A 154 7.21 -15.47 -13.76
N ALA A 155 7.70 -14.23 -13.78
CA ALA A 155 8.22 -13.62 -15.00
C ALA A 155 9.58 -14.26 -15.32
N GLU A 156 9.91 -14.35 -16.61
CA GLU A 156 11.19 -14.84 -17.13
C GLU A 156 12.08 -13.68 -17.58
#